data_AF-A0A8X7V0C4-F1
#
_entry.id   AF-A0A8X7V0C4-F1
#
_cell.length_a   1.000
_cell.length_b   1.000
_cell.length_c   1.000
_cell.angle_alpha   90.00
_cell.angle_beta   90.00
_cell.angle_gamma   90.00
#
_symmetry.space_group_name_H-M   'P 1'
#
loop_
_entity.id
_entity.type
_entity.pdbx_description
1 polymer ?
#
loop_
_entity_poly.entity_id
_entity_poly.type
_entity_poly.pdbx_seq_one_letter_code
_entity_poly.pdbx_strand_id
1 'polypeptide(L)'
;MDHDQEAVPEVEKAVIMEQNADERRGYVITLQGDDQEAVPEVEKRVIIEEDVDGRRSYLITLEDKLDQEQEKLLLASCSLLKIYPSLDDDEYAGIERSMGWMDFQKFYHNCLSHKESEEETEEETLARAHQLRNLWIGKMISAYDVPEEERGDVPFKPYNVDDLEAVKETFGEDLYRTIRKAFREVRVAFKTGVEYKPWNRGEGREATLNELLDALPKVARPPSHRRR
;
A
#
# COMPACT_ATOMS: atom_id res chain seq x y z
N MET A 1 7.46 66.29 10.11
CA MET A 1 8.91 66.40 10.29
C MET A 1 9.09 66.55 11.79
N ASP A 2 9.48 65.54 12.57
CA ASP A 2 10.27 64.35 12.24
C ASP A 2 9.87 63.14 13.08
N HIS A 3 10.13 61.97 12.52
CA HIS A 3 10.02 60.65 13.13
C HIS A 3 11.24 60.41 14.02
N ASP A 4 11.03 60.22 15.33
CA ASP A 4 12.06 59.59 16.17
C ASP A 4 11.98 58.07 15.97
N GLN A 5 13.00 57.53 15.32
CA GLN A 5 13.23 56.11 15.12
C GLN A 5 13.77 55.51 16.42
N GLU A 6 13.02 54.59 17.03
CA GLU A 6 13.57 53.69 18.05
C GLU A 6 14.67 52.83 17.42
N ALA A 7 15.89 52.97 17.93
CA ALA A 7 17.01 52.11 17.58
C ALA A 7 16.74 50.70 18.14
N VAL A 8 16.41 49.76 17.27
CA VAL A 8 16.30 48.34 17.61
C VAL A 8 17.71 47.81 17.88
N PRO A 9 17.98 47.18 19.05
CA PRO A 9 19.30 46.62 19.34
C PRO A 9 19.63 45.48 18.36
N GLU A 10 20.81 45.55 17.74
CA GLU A 10 21.34 44.46 16.92
C GLU A 10 21.57 43.22 17.79
N VAL A 11 20.77 42.19 17.57
CA VAL A 11 20.94 40.89 18.22
C VAL A 11 21.98 40.10 17.43
N GLU A 12 23.20 40.02 17.93
CA GLU A 12 24.19 39.07 17.42
C GLU A 12 23.76 37.64 17.77
N LYS A 13 23.50 36.84 16.73
CA LYS A 13 23.16 35.41 16.85
C LYS A 13 24.43 34.60 16.58
N ALA A 14 24.95 33.95 17.61
CA ALA A 14 26.02 32.96 17.45
C ALA A 14 25.39 31.56 17.30
N VAL A 15 25.76 30.87 16.22
CA VAL A 15 25.40 29.45 16.00
C VAL A 15 26.60 28.59 16.37
N ILE A 16 26.45 27.79 17.42
CA ILE A 16 27.46 26.80 17.82
C ILE A 16 26.98 25.43 17.36
N MET A 17 27.79 24.76 16.54
CA MET A 17 27.54 23.38 16.11
C MET A 17 28.46 22.43 16.87
N GLU A 18 27.88 21.52 17.65
CA GLU A 18 28.61 20.35 18.14
C GLU A 18 28.30 19.16 17.24
N GLN A 19 29.37 18.53 16.73
CA GLN A 19 29.27 17.29 15.97
C GLN A 19 29.61 16.12 16.90
N ASN A 20 28.59 15.34 17.27
CA ASN A 20 28.80 13.98 17.76
C ASN A 20 28.25 12.98 16.73
N ALA A 21 28.88 11.81 16.67
CA ALA A 21 28.76 10.85 15.55
C ALA A 21 27.35 10.31 15.29
N ASP A 22 26.36 10.55 16.16
CA ASP A 22 24.96 10.13 15.99
C ASP A 22 23.93 11.25 16.20
N GLU A 23 24.32 12.48 16.54
CA GLU A 23 23.39 13.60 16.70
C GLU A 23 24.08 14.94 16.34
N ARG A 24 23.53 15.66 15.36
CA ARG A 24 23.91 17.07 15.11
C ARG A 24 23.00 17.96 15.96
N ARG A 25 23.56 18.53 17.03
CA ARG A 25 22.87 19.54 17.85
C ARG A 25 23.38 20.93 17.51
N GLY A 26 22.50 21.78 17.01
CA GLY A 26 22.77 23.20 16.80
C GLY A 26 22.22 24.02 17.95
N TYR A 27 23.04 24.90 18.52
CA TYR A 27 22.63 25.85 19.56
C TYR A 27 22.65 27.26 18.98
N VAL A 28 21.54 27.98 19.12
CA VAL A 28 21.49 29.42 18.85
C VAL A 28 21.52 30.12 20.19
N ILE A 29 22.63 30.82 20.47
CA ILE A 29 22.76 31.65 21.67
C ILE A 29 22.59 33.10 21.23
N THR A 30 21.57 33.76 21.76
CA THR A 30 21.41 35.22 21.69
C THR A 30 22.06 35.82 22.92
N LEU A 31 23.17 36.53 22.74
CA LEU A 31 23.79 37.32 23.79
C LEU A 31 23.21 38.73 23.69
N GLN A 32 22.37 39.12 24.66
CA GLN A 32 22.02 40.53 24.83
C GLN A 32 23.14 41.22 25.61
N GLY A 33 23.65 42.29 25.02
CA GLY A 33 24.65 43.15 25.64
C GLY A 33 24.06 43.89 26.86
N ASP A 34 24.84 43.78 27.93
CA ASP A 34 24.89 44.57 29.16
C ASP A 34 23.68 44.57 30.12
N ASP A 35 24.02 43.99 31.28
CA ASP A 35 23.49 44.15 32.62
C ASP A 35 22.15 43.48 33.00
N GLN A 36 22.30 42.64 34.03
CA GLN A 36 21.30 41.98 34.88
C GLN A 36 20.95 40.51 34.55
N GLU A 37 20.92 39.73 35.63
CA GLU A 37 20.56 38.32 35.72
C GLU A 37 19.31 37.97 34.88
N ALA A 38 19.51 37.57 33.63
CA ALA A 38 18.48 36.96 32.81
C ALA A 38 18.84 35.48 32.61
N VAL A 39 18.08 34.63 33.29
CA VAL A 39 18.10 33.18 33.10
C VAL A 39 17.83 32.90 31.60
N PRO A 40 18.71 32.17 30.89
CA PRO A 40 18.49 31.90 29.47
C PRO A 40 17.29 30.96 29.31
N GLU A 41 16.19 31.46 28.77
CA GLU A 41 15.11 30.62 28.25
C GLU A 41 15.59 29.92 26.99
N VAL A 42 15.96 28.65 27.15
CA VAL A 42 16.28 27.76 26.03
C VAL A 42 14.96 27.25 25.44
N GLU A 43 14.44 27.93 24.42
CA GLU A 43 13.39 27.35 23.57
C GLU A 43 13.96 26.15 22.80
N LYS A 44 13.64 24.94 23.26
CA LYS A 44 13.89 23.70 22.53
C LYS A 44 12.92 23.61 21.34
N ARG A 45 13.36 24.02 20.15
CA ARG A 45 12.70 23.63 18.90
C ARG A 45 13.59 22.63 18.17
N VAL A 46 13.25 21.35 18.31
CA VAL A 46 13.88 20.26 17.55
C VAL A 46 13.22 20.23 16.18
N ILE A 47 14.03 20.38 15.12
CA ILE A 47 13.59 20.22 13.73
C ILE A 47 13.55 18.70 13.46
N ILE A 48 12.34 18.13 13.31
CA ILE A 48 12.07 16.69 13.09
C ILE A 48 11.50 16.52 11.68
N GLU A 49 12.27 16.87 10.64
CA GLU A 49 11.82 16.68 9.25
C GLU A 49 12.65 15.59 8.53
N GLU A 50 13.97 15.51 8.75
CA GLU A 50 14.83 14.50 8.07
C GLU A 50 14.61 13.04 8.50
N ASP A 51 14.06 12.76 9.69
CA ASP A 51 13.85 11.38 10.21
C ASP A 51 12.51 10.77 9.74
N VAL A 52 11.54 11.59 9.32
CA VAL A 52 10.21 11.12 8.91
C VAL A 52 10.25 10.50 7.50
N ASP A 53 10.97 11.11 6.57
CA ASP A 53 11.10 10.61 5.19
C ASP A 53 11.89 9.30 5.13
N GLY A 54 12.95 9.18 5.93
CA GLY A 54 13.73 7.93 6.06
C GLY A 54 12.88 6.77 6.59
N ARG A 55 12.04 7.03 7.60
CA ARG A 55 11.10 6.03 8.15
C ARG A 55 10.02 5.65 7.16
N ARG A 56 9.44 6.63 6.44
CA ARG A 56 8.44 6.39 5.41
C ARG A 56 8.99 5.49 4.30
N SER A 57 10.17 5.81 3.78
CA SER A 57 10.85 5.01 2.76
C SER A 57 11.12 3.57 3.23
N TYR A 58 11.54 3.41 4.48
CA TYR A 58 11.75 2.09 5.07
C TYR A 58 10.45 1.28 5.19
N LEU A 59 9.34 1.91 5.59
CA LEU A 59 8.04 1.25 5.68
C LEU A 59 7.54 0.77 4.31
N ILE A 60 7.62 1.62 3.28
CA ILE A 60 7.27 1.26 1.90
C ILE A 60 8.09 0.03 1.46
N THR A 61 9.38 0.00 1.76
CA THR A 61 10.26 -1.13 1.45
C THR A 61 9.83 -2.43 2.14
N LEU A 62 9.37 -2.36 3.40
CA LEU A 62 8.86 -3.53 4.12
C LEU A 62 7.52 -4.02 3.54
N GLU A 63 6.64 -3.10 3.18
CA GLU A 63 5.36 -3.41 2.55
C GLU A 63 5.55 -4.08 1.18
N ASP A 64 6.53 -3.63 0.40
CA ASP A 64 6.93 -4.26 -0.86
C ASP A 64 7.47 -5.67 -0.66
N LYS A 65 8.30 -5.89 0.37
CA LYS A 65 8.78 -7.24 0.71
C LYS A 65 7.63 -8.17 1.09
N LEU A 66 6.70 -7.69 1.91
CA LEU A 66 5.52 -8.47 2.29
C LEU A 66 4.67 -8.81 1.07
N ASP A 67 4.46 -7.84 0.17
CA ASP A 67 3.71 -8.04 -1.07
C ASP A 67 4.37 -9.08 -1.99
N GLN A 68 5.71 -9.07 -2.10
CA GLN A 68 6.47 -10.08 -2.84
C GLN A 68 6.31 -11.49 -2.26
N GLU A 69 6.35 -11.64 -0.93
CA GLU A 69 6.13 -12.95 -0.29
C GLU A 69 4.68 -13.44 -0.47
N GLN A 70 3.70 -12.54 -0.37
CA GLN A 70 2.31 -12.86 -0.68
C GLN A 70 2.13 -13.26 -2.16
N GLU A 71 2.89 -12.63 -3.07
CA GLU A 71 2.86 -12.97 -4.49
C GLU A 71 3.39 -14.37 -4.74
N LYS A 72 4.49 -14.76 -4.10
CA LYS A 72 5.06 -16.12 -4.20
C LYS A 72 4.06 -17.17 -3.72
N LEU A 73 3.36 -16.90 -2.61
CA LEU A 73 2.34 -17.82 -2.09
C LEU A 73 1.18 -18.00 -3.08
N LEU A 74 0.67 -16.89 -3.63
CA LEU A 74 -0.42 -16.95 -4.62
C LEU A 74 0.04 -17.64 -5.91
N LEU A 75 1.26 -17.37 -6.39
CA LEU A 75 1.87 -18.06 -7.53
C LEU A 75 1.94 -19.57 -7.32
N ALA A 76 2.36 -20.02 -6.14
CA ALA A 76 2.42 -21.44 -5.81
C ALA A 76 1.02 -22.07 -5.83
N SER A 77 0.03 -21.41 -5.22
CA SER A 77 -1.36 -21.88 -5.23
C SER A 77 -1.93 -21.98 -6.65
N CYS A 78 -1.77 -20.94 -7.48
CA CYS A 78 -2.24 -20.95 -8.88
C CYS A 78 -1.50 -21.98 -9.73
N SER A 79 -0.20 -22.21 -9.47
CA SER A 79 0.56 -23.26 -10.16
C SER A 79 0.04 -24.65 -9.81
N LEU A 80 -0.36 -24.89 -8.55
CA LEU A 80 -1.01 -26.14 -8.16
C LEU A 80 -2.34 -26.34 -8.89
N LEU A 81 -3.17 -25.29 -9.00
CA LEU A 81 -4.42 -25.36 -9.76
C LEU A 81 -4.20 -25.64 -11.25
N LYS A 82 -3.15 -25.06 -11.86
CA LYS A 82 -2.79 -25.39 -13.26
C LYS A 82 -2.42 -26.86 -13.45
N ILE A 83 -1.65 -27.42 -12.51
CA ILE A 83 -1.20 -28.82 -12.59
C ILE A 83 -2.34 -29.77 -12.25
N TYR A 84 -3.15 -29.43 -11.26
CA TYR A 84 -4.27 -30.21 -10.76
C TYR A 84 -5.55 -29.37 -10.75
N PRO A 85 -6.22 -29.18 -11.90
CA PRO A 85 -7.44 -28.38 -11.98
C PRO A 85 -8.56 -28.88 -11.07
N SER A 86 -8.58 -30.18 -10.77
CA SER A 86 -9.53 -30.81 -9.82
C SER A 86 -9.34 -30.41 -8.35
N LEU A 87 -8.28 -29.65 -8.01
CA LEU A 87 -8.19 -28.96 -6.73
C LEU A 87 -9.11 -27.74 -6.67
N ASP A 88 -9.44 -27.18 -7.84
CA ASP A 88 -10.36 -26.08 -7.92
C ASP A 88 -11.80 -26.58 -7.91
N ASP A 89 -12.67 -25.83 -7.23
CA ASP A 89 -14.11 -26.03 -7.29
C ASP A 89 -14.63 -25.17 -8.45
N ASP A 90 -14.74 -25.78 -9.64
CA ASP A 90 -15.19 -25.10 -10.86
C ASP A 90 -16.69 -24.76 -10.85
N GLU A 91 -17.46 -25.28 -9.88
CA GLU A 91 -18.90 -25.00 -9.74
C GLU A 91 -19.19 -23.59 -9.18
N TYR A 92 -18.24 -22.98 -8.46
CA TYR A 92 -18.46 -21.67 -7.83
C TYR A 92 -17.77 -20.53 -8.60
N ALA A 93 -18.45 -19.92 -9.57
CA ALA A 93 -17.91 -18.79 -10.36
C ALA A 93 -18.21 -17.40 -9.74
N GLY A 94 -18.11 -17.27 -8.41
CA GLY A 94 -18.34 -15.99 -7.70
C GLY A 94 -17.40 -14.88 -8.18
N ILE A 95 -17.91 -13.66 -8.34
CA ILE A 95 -17.14 -12.51 -8.86
C ILE A 95 -15.94 -12.15 -7.97
N GLU A 96 -16.05 -12.41 -6.67
CA GLU A 96 -15.00 -12.19 -5.67
C GLU A 96 -13.78 -13.10 -5.86
N ARG A 97 -13.93 -14.21 -6.59
CA ARG A 97 -12.82 -15.08 -6.97
C ARG A 97 -11.96 -14.49 -8.06
N SER A 98 -12.50 -13.59 -8.88
CA SER A 98 -11.74 -13.02 -9.99
C SER A 98 -10.48 -12.32 -9.48
N MET A 99 -9.35 -12.63 -10.10
CA MET A 99 -8.09 -11.96 -9.82
C MET A 99 -8.23 -10.46 -10.07
N GLY A 100 -7.77 -9.63 -9.14
CA GLY A 100 -7.90 -8.18 -9.24
C GLY A 100 -9.30 -7.67 -8.89
N TRP A 101 -10.18 -8.53 -8.37
CA TRP A 101 -11.49 -8.07 -7.93
C TRP A 101 -11.38 -7.06 -6.78
N MET A 102 -11.98 -5.89 -7.01
CA MET A 102 -12.06 -4.80 -6.04
C MET A 102 -13.51 -4.58 -5.64
N ASP A 103 -13.81 -4.92 -4.39
CA ASP A 103 -15.14 -4.77 -3.78
C ASP A 103 -15.56 -3.30 -3.76
N PHE A 104 -16.68 -2.98 -4.42
CA PHE A 104 -17.22 -1.63 -4.36
C PHE A 104 -17.60 -1.21 -2.92
N GLN A 105 -18.07 -2.14 -2.09
CA GLN A 105 -18.47 -1.81 -0.72
C GLN A 105 -17.28 -1.34 0.12
N LYS A 106 -16.07 -1.85 -0.14
CA LYS A 106 -14.85 -1.35 0.50
C LYS A 106 -14.53 0.09 0.07
N PHE A 107 -14.67 0.41 -1.22
CA PHE A 107 -14.46 1.78 -1.69
C PHE A 107 -15.49 2.73 -1.06
N TYR A 108 -16.76 2.35 -1.08
CA TYR A 108 -17.82 3.15 -0.50
C TYR A 108 -17.63 3.36 1.00
N HIS A 109 -17.34 2.31 1.77
CA HIS A 109 -17.14 2.42 3.21
C HIS A 109 -15.94 3.30 3.59
N ASN A 110 -14.82 3.17 2.86
CA ASN A 110 -13.64 4.02 3.11
C ASN A 110 -13.92 5.47 2.70
N CYS A 111 -14.62 5.72 1.59
CA CYS A 111 -15.06 7.06 1.22
C CYS A 111 -16.00 7.66 2.29
N LEU A 112 -16.95 6.89 2.81
CA LEU A 112 -17.87 7.33 3.86
C LEU A 112 -17.16 7.65 5.18
N SER A 113 -16.11 6.89 5.51
CA SER A 113 -15.30 7.11 6.73
C SER A 113 -14.37 8.32 6.59
N HIS A 114 -13.98 8.65 5.36
CA HIS A 114 -13.09 9.74 5.00
C HIS A 114 -13.81 10.71 4.06
N LYS A 115 -14.83 11.38 4.60
CA LYS A 115 -15.54 12.44 3.91
C LYS A 115 -14.63 13.66 3.68
N GLU A 116 -14.82 14.32 2.55
CA GLU A 116 -14.08 15.54 2.22
C GLU A 116 -14.61 16.75 2.99
N SER A 117 -15.90 16.72 3.37
CA SER A 117 -16.54 17.74 4.20
C SER A 117 -17.65 17.14 5.06
N GLU A 118 -18.02 17.83 6.15
CA GLU A 118 -19.16 17.43 6.97
C GLU A 118 -20.50 17.51 6.22
N GLU A 119 -20.56 18.33 5.18
CA GLU A 119 -21.74 18.56 4.34
C GLU A 119 -21.86 17.56 3.18
N GLU A 120 -20.85 16.71 2.95
CA GLU A 120 -20.84 15.73 1.85
C GLU A 120 -22.03 14.77 1.98
N THR A 121 -22.85 14.76 0.92
CA THR A 121 -24.04 13.92 0.81
C THR A 121 -23.67 12.47 0.51
N GLU A 122 -24.63 11.55 0.73
CA GLU A 122 -24.43 10.14 0.43
C GLU A 122 -24.21 9.89 -1.08
N GLU A 123 -24.91 10.64 -1.93
CA GLU A 123 -24.76 10.56 -3.39
C GLU A 123 -23.37 11.00 -3.86
N GLU A 124 -22.82 12.06 -3.28
CA GLU A 124 -21.45 12.53 -3.55
C GLU A 124 -20.41 11.48 -3.11
N THR A 125 -20.61 10.88 -1.93
CA THR A 125 -19.75 9.80 -1.41
C THR A 125 -19.78 8.58 -2.35
N LEU A 126 -20.96 8.19 -2.82
CA LEU A 126 -21.13 7.10 -3.80
C LEU A 126 -20.44 7.41 -5.12
N ALA A 127 -20.61 8.62 -5.65
CA ALA A 127 -19.98 9.04 -6.90
C ALA A 127 -18.44 9.01 -6.79
N ARG A 128 -17.88 9.52 -5.68
CA ARG A 128 -16.44 9.49 -5.40
C ARG A 128 -15.91 8.06 -5.28
N ALA A 129 -16.62 7.18 -4.58
CA ALA A 129 -16.26 5.76 -4.50
C ALA A 129 -16.23 5.09 -5.89
N HIS A 130 -17.20 5.39 -6.76
CA HIS A 130 -17.21 4.90 -8.14
C HIS A 130 -16.05 5.43 -8.95
N GLN A 131 -15.77 6.74 -8.89
CA GLN A 131 -14.66 7.36 -9.59
C GLN A 131 -13.32 6.76 -9.17
N LEU A 132 -13.10 6.63 -7.87
CA LEU A 132 -11.89 6.05 -7.30
C LEU A 132 -11.72 4.58 -7.74
N ARG A 133 -12.78 3.77 -7.64
CA ARG A 133 -12.74 2.38 -8.12
C ARG A 133 -12.43 2.29 -9.61
N ASN A 134 -13.09 3.09 -10.44
CA ASN A 134 -12.91 3.08 -11.89
C ASN A 134 -11.49 3.53 -12.28
N LEU A 135 -10.91 4.51 -11.58
CA LEU A 135 -9.53 4.94 -11.76
C LEU A 135 -8.57 3.76 -11.57
N TRP A 136 -8.69 3.04 -10.46
CA TRP A 136 -7.79 1.92 -10.14
C TRP A 136 -8.03 0.71 -11.05
N ILE A 137 -9.28 0.43 -11.44
CA ILE A 137 -9.58 -0.57 -12.47
C ILE A 137 -8.90 -0.20 -13.79
N GLY A 138 -9.02 1.06 -14.22
CA GLY A 138 -8.37 1.54 -15.45
C GLY A 138 -6.86 1.36 -15.42
N LYS A 139 -6.22 1.68 -14.28
CA LYS A 139 -4.77 1.44 -14.08
C LYS A 139 -4.42 -0.05 -14.19
N MET A 140 -5.21 -0.94 -13.58
CA MET A 140 -4.99 -2.40 -13.68
C MET A 140 -5.16 -2.92 -15.11
N ILE A 141 -6.23 -2.53 -15.81
CA ILE A 141 -6.46 -2.94 -17.21
C ILE A 141 -5.28 -2.50 -18.08
N SER A 142 -4.80 -1.27 -17.91
CA SER A 142 -3.63 -0.76 -18.65
C SER A 142 -2.34 -1.51 -18.36
N ALA A 143 -2.25 -2.19 -17.20
CA ALA A 143 -1.10 -3.03 -16.85
C ALA A 143 -1.20 -4.45 -17.42
N TYR A 144 -2.40 -4.86 -17.85
CA TYR A 144 -2.73 -6.18 -18.38
C TYR A 144 -2.89 -6.20 -19.91
N ASP A 145 -2.87 -5.04 -20.58
CA ASP A 145 -3.04 -4.86 -22.03
C ASP A 145 -1.78 -5.28 -22.82
N VAL A 146 -1.42 -6.55 -22.69
CA VAL A 146 -0.33 -7.21 -23.42
C VAL A 146 -0.88 -8.52 -23.99
N PRO A 147 -0.66 -8.81 -25.29
CA PRO A 147 -1.05 -10.08 -25.90
C PRO A 147 -0.53 -11.28 -25.12
N GLU A 148 -1.32 -12.35 -25.00
CA GLU A 148 -0.97 -13.53 -24.19
C GLU A 148 0.40 -14.14 -24.57
N GLU A 149 0.71 -14.09 -25.87
CA GLU A 149 1.95 -14.57 -26.48
C GLU A 149 3.20 -13.79 -26.01
N GLU A 150 3.04 -12.56 -25.54
CA GLU A 150 4.11 -11.64 -25.14
C GLU A 150 4.25 -11.51 -23.60
N ARG A 151 3.33 -12.10 -22.82
CA ARG A 151 3.28 -11.91 -21.35
C ARG A 151 4.49 -12.45 -20.60
N GLY A 152 5.25 -13.38 -21.19
CA GLY A 152 6.48 -13.91 -20.59
C GLY A 152 7.65 -12.92 -20.60
N ASP A 153 7.69 -12.03 -21.59
CA ASP A 153 8.83 -11.15 -21.86
C ASP A 153 8.55 -9.69 -21.47
N VAL A 154 7.28 -9.32 -21.30
CA VAL A 154 6.88 -7.95 -20.93
C VAL A 154 6.76 -7.81 -19.41
N PRO A 155 7.50 -6.89 -18.77
CA PRO A 155 7.35 -6.62 -17.35
C PRO A 155 5.96 -6.02 -17.08
N PHE A 156 5.27 -6.57 -16.09
CA PHE A 156 3.98 -6.02 -15.64
C PHE A 156 4.14 -4.55 -15.24
N LYS A 157 3.30 -3.68 -15.80
CA LYS A 157 3.41 -2.24 -15.57
C LYS A 157 3.11 -1.91 -14.11
N PRO A 158 4.07 -1.36 -13.34
CA PRO A 158 3.81 -0.98 -11.97
C PRO A 158 2.84 0.20 -11.89
N TYR A 159 2.05 0.25 -10.83
CA TYR A 159 1.36 1.48 -10.43
C TYR A 159 2.37 2.48 -9.86
N ASN A 160 2.04 3.77 -9.92
CA ASN A 160 2.80 4.79 -9.22
C ASN A 160 2.63 4.61 -7.71
N VAL A 161 3.74 4.47 -6.98
CA VAL A 161 3.75 4.31 -5.52
C VAL A 161 3.18 5.56 -4.84
N ASP A 162 3.49 6.75 -5.35
CA ASP A 162 3.01 8.01 -4.77
C ASP A 162 1.48 8.13 -4.86
N ASP A 163 0.88 7.71 -5.98
CA ASP A 163 -0.58 7.71 -6.15
C ASP A 163 -1.26 6.76 -5.15
N LEU A 164 -0.61 5.65 -4.82
CA LEU A 164 -1.13 4.66 -3.91
C LEU A 164 -0.96 5.10 -2.45
N GLU A 165 0.16 5.72 -2.12
CA GLU A 165 0.41 6.36 -0.84
C GLU A 165 -0.60 7.49 -0.58
N ALA A 166 -0.95 8.28 -1.59
CA ALA A 166 -2.00 9.28 -1.47
C ALA A 166 -3.37 8.65 -1.11
N VAL A 167 -3.66 7.44 -1.61
CA VAL A 167 -4.87 6.70 -1.19
C VAL A 167 -4.80 6.28 0.28
N LYS A 168 -3.63 5.85 0.75
CA LYS A 168 -3.42 5.48 2.15
C LYS A 168 -3.63 6.68 3.08
N GLU A 169 -3.12 7.85 2.69
CA GLU A 169 -3.28 9.10 3.45
C GLU A 169 -4.72 9.61 3.43
N THR A 170 -5.40 9.53 2.27
CA THR A 170 -6.73 10.15 2.08
C THR A 170 -7.87 9.23 2.51
N PHE A 171 -7.79 7.93 2.21
CA PHE A 171 -8.88 6.97 2.37
C PHE A 171 -8.55 5.81 3.31
N GLY A 172 -7.34 5.79 3.87
CA GLY A 172 -6.93 4.84 4.88
C GLY A 172 -6.27 3.55 4.37
N GLU A 173 -5.75 2.80 5.34
CA GLU A 173 -4.92 1.60 5.14
C GLU A 173 -5.71 0.42 4.52
N ASP A 174 -7.00 0.27 4.80
CA ASP A 174 -7.79 -0.86 4.27
C ASP A 174 -7.97 -0.75 2.75
N LEU A 175 -8.27 0.45 2.25
CA LEU A 175 -8.41 0.67 0.82
C LEU A 175 -7.05 0.54 0.10
N TYR A 176 -6.01 1.11 0.69
CA TYR A 176 -4.61 0.93 0.27
C TYR A 176 -4.25 -0.54 0.07
N ARG A 177 -4.46 -1.37 1.10
CA ARG A 177 -4.18 -2.82 1.05
C ARG A 177 -5.03 -3.56 0.04
N THR A 178 -6.29 -3.15 -0.12
CA THR A 178 -7.22 -3.75 -1.09
C THR A 178 -6.72 -3.53 -2.52
N ILE A 179 -6.28 -2.32 -2.85
CA ILE A 179 -5.70 -2.02 -4.17
C ILE A 179 -4.38 -2.78 -4.36
N ARG A 180 -3.48 -2.79 -3.37
CA ARG A 180 -2.22 -3.58 -3.47
C ARG A 180 -2.48 -5.05 -3.74
N LYS A 181 -3.41 -5.65 -2.99
CA LYS A 181 -3.82 -7.05 -3.19
C LYS A 181 -4.34 -7.27 -4.61
N ALA A 182 -5.19 -6.39 -5.12
CA ALA A 182 -5.73 -6.51 -6.47
C ALA A 182 -4.64 -6.47 -7.55
N PHE A 183 -3.68 -5.54 -7.47
CA PHE A 183 -2.57 -5.51 -8.43
C PHE A 183 -1.69 -6.75 -8.35
N ARG A 184 -1.40 -7.25 -7.15
CA ARG A 184 -0.67 -8.50 -6.97
C ARG A 184 -1.40 -9.67 -7.62
N GLU A 185 -2.70 -9.79 -7.41
CA GLU A 185 -3.52 -10.84 -8.04
C GLU A 185 -3.48 -10.75 -9.56
N VAL A 186 -3.61 -9.55 -10.15
CA VAL A 186 -3.50 -9.36 -11.60
C VAL A 186 -2.10 -9.73 -12.10
N ARG A 187 -1.02 -9.38 -11.36
CA ARG A 187 0.34 -9.83 -11.69
C ARG A 187 0.46 -11.35 -11.72
N VAL A 188 -0.14 -12.04 -10.76
CA VAL A 188 -0.14 -13.51 -10.72
C VAL A 188 -0.96 -14.09 -11.86
N ALA A 189 -2.15 -13.54 -12.12
CA ALA A 189 -2.99 -13.94 -13.24
C ALA A 189 -2.26 -13.75 -14.58
N PHE A 190 -1.52 -12.65 -14.73
CA PHE A 190 -0.70 -12.37 -15.90
C PHE A 190 0.40 -13.42 -16.11
N LYS A 191 1.11 -13.79 -15.03
CA LYS A 191 2.20 -14.79 -15.06
C LYS A 191 1.71 -16.22 -15.25
N THR A 192 0.58 -16.55 -14.64
CA THR A 192 0.08 -17.93 -14.58
C THR A 192 -1.06 -18.20 -15.55
N GLY A 193 -1.72 -17.21 -16.14
CA GLY A 193 -2.94 -17.42 -16.93
C GLY A 193 -4.14 -17.94 -16.14
N VAL A 194 -4.07 -17.95 -14.80
CA VAL A 194 -5.18 -18.36 -13.93
C VAL A 194 -6.00 -17.13 -13.57
N GLU A 195 -7.27 -17.10 -13.99
CA GLU A 195 -8.15 -15.94 -13.81
C GLU A 195 -8.90 -15.92 -12.47
N TYR A 196 -8.99 -17.08 -11.81
CA TYR A 196 -9.72 -17.25 -10.55
C TYR A 196 -8.80 -17.67 -9.41
N LYS A 197 -9.00 -17.05 -8.25
CA LYS A 197 -8.32 -17.42 -7.01
C LYS A 197 -8.74 -18.84 -6.59
N PRO A 198 -7.83 -19.60 -5.96
CA PRO A 198 -8.18 -20.81 -5.25
C PRO A 198 -9.24 -20.51 -4.18
N TRP A 199 -10.28 -21.32 -4.10
CA TRP A 199 -11.43 -21.02 -3.25
C TRP A 199 -11.76 -22.16 -2.30
N ASN A 200 -11.96 -21.84 -1.02
CA ASN A 200 -12.52 -22.75 -0.04
C ASN A 200 -14.01 -22.46 0.09
N ARG A 201 -14.84 -23.28 -0.56
CA ARG A 201 -16.31 -23.16 -0.52
C ARG A 201 -16.89 -23.34 0.88
N GLY A 202 -16.30 -24.22 1.70
CA GLY A 202 -16.77 -24.48 3.07
C GLY A 202 -16.67 -23.24 3.96
N GLU A 203 -15.69 -22.38 3.70
CA GLU A 203 -15.46 -21.15 4.46
C GLU A 203 -15.85 -19.87 3.70
N GLY A 204 -16.23 -19.97 2.43
CA GLY A 204 -16.63 -18.82 1.61
C GLY A 204 -15.50 -17.79 1.42
N ARG A 205 -14.25 -18.26 1.30
CA ARG A 205 -13.07 -17.41 1.16
C ARG A 205 -12.00 -18.02 0.25
N GLU A 206 -10.99 -17.23 -0.06
CA GLU A 206 -9.76 -17.70 -0.72
C GLU A 206 -9.13 -18.86 0.09
N ALA A 207 -8.79 -19.95 -0.61
CA ALA A 207 -8.10 -21.09 -0.01
C ALA A 207 -6.62 -20.76 0.22
N THR A 208 -6.10 -21.15 1.37
CA THR A 208 -4.69 -21.10 1.70
C THR A 208 -3.91 -22.17 0.94
N LEU A 209 -2.61 -21.96 0.76
CA LEU A 209 -1.73 -22.95 0.14
C LEU A 209 -1.77 -24.29 0.90
N ASN A 210 -1.82 -24.26 2.24
CA ASN A 210 -1.88 -25.48 3.05
C ASN A 210 -3.17 -26.29 2.80
N GLU A 211 -4.32 -25.62 2.70
CA GLU A 211 -5.60 -26.29 2.38
C GLU A 211 -5.53 -27.01 1.02
N LEU A 212 -4.88 -26.39 0.02
CA LEU A 212 -4.66 -27.01 -1.29
C LEU A 212 -3.71 -28.21 -1.21
N LEU A 213 -2.61 -28.07 -0.46
CA LEU A 213 -1.64 -29.15 -0.26
C LEU A 213 -2.24 -30.34 0.50
N ASP A 214 -3.12 -30.10 1.47
CA ASP A 214 -3.82 -31.16 2.21
C ASP A 214 -4.86 -31.89 1.34
N ALA A 215 -5.45 -31.20 0.36
CA ALA A 215 -6.35 -31.80 -0.61
C ALA A 215 -5.60 -32.61 -1.69
N LEU A 216 -4.36 -32.23 -2.02
CA LEU A 216 -3.57 -32.80 -3.10
C LEU A 216 -3.51 -34.35 -3.11
N PRO A 217 -3.28 -35.07 -2.00
CA PRO A 217 -3.23 -36.54 -2.00
C PRO A 217 -4.55 -37.22 -2.34
N LYS A 218 -5.69 -36.52 -2.33
CA LYS A 218 -6.99 -37.06 -2.74
C LYS A 218 -7.15 -37.00 -4.25
N VAL A 219 -6.60 -35.96 -4.87
CA VAL A 219 -6.76 -35.64 -6.29
C VAL A 219 -5.60 -36.16 -7.15
N ALA A 220 -4.40 -36.24 -6.58
CA ALA A 220 -3.20 -36.72 -7.26
C ALA A 220 -3.06 -38.26 -7.27
N ARG A 221 -4.03 -39.02 -6.74
CA ARG A 221 -3.95 -40.49 -6.78
C ARG A 221 -4.01 -40.96 -8.24
N PRO A 222 -3.03 -41.75 -8.71
CA PRO A 222 -3.14 -42.38 -10.01
C PRO A 222 -4.38 -43.29 -10.00
N PRO A 223 -5.11 -43.44 -11.12
CA PRO A 223 -6.22 -44.37 -11.19
C PRO A 223 -5.70 -45.74 -10.77
N SER A 224 -6.19 -46.23 -9.62
CA SER A 224 -5.80 -47.52 -9.09
C SER A 224 -5.96 -48.54 -10.22
N HIS A 225 -4.86 -49.20 -10.60
CA HIS A 225 -4.86 -50.27 -11.58
C HIS A 225 -6.07 -51.17 -11.35
N ARG A 226 -7.04 -51.14 -12.26
CA ARG A 226 -7.96 -52.27 -12.45
C ARG A 226 -7.07 -53.43 -12.89
N ARG A 227 -6.59 -54.21 -11.93
CA ARG A 227 -6.09 -55.55 -12.20
C ARG A 227 -7.27 -56.30 -12.82
N ARG A 228 -7.15 -56.55 -14.12
CA ARG A 228 -7.98 -57.51 -14.84
C ARG A 228 -7.76 -58.90 -14.27
#